data_AF-A0AAE2MGJ2-F1
#
_entry.id   AF-A0AAE2MGJ2-F1
#
_cell.length_a   1.000
_cell.length_b   1.000
_cell.length_c   1.000
_cell.angle_alpha   90.00
_cell.angle_beta   90.00
_cell.angle_gamma   90.00
#
_symmetry.space_group_name_H-M   'P 1'
#
loop_
_entity.id
_entity.type
_entity.pdbx_description
1 polymer ?
#
loop_
_entity_poly.entity_id
_entity_poly.type
_entity_poly.pdbx_seq_one_letter_code
_entity_poly.pdbx_strand_id
1 'polypeptide(L)'
;MVSTRFRPKDLKLARCHIVKAAHRVADQEMVIRKLSLKGRPSGLAYELLGRLYDDQRRKLDRLKLIEAMVEVKAPSCTGALHHPGTPAPPCAIVRSCVIVLPDRQSPTPCSETDGRPYLL
;
A
#
# COMPACT_ATOMS: atom_id res chain seq x y z
N MET A 1 17.85 -0.05 28.86
CA MET A 1 17.46 -0.44 27.48
C MET A 1 16.70 0.72 26.85
N VAL A 2 17.23 1.34 25.79
CA VAL A 2 16.52 2.42 25.08
C VAL A 2 15.43 1.79 24.21
N SER A 3 14.18 1.91 24.62
CA SER A 3 13.03 1.49 23.79
C SER A 3 12.91 2.47 22.63
N THR A 4 13.47 2.14 21.47
CA THR A 4 13.28 2.90 20.23
C THR A 4 11.79 2.89 19.89
N ARG A 5 11.11 4.02 20.12
CA ARG A 5 9.70 4.21 19.75
C ARG A 5 9.67 4.74 18.32
N PHE A 6 9.24 3.91 17.38
CA PHE A 6 9.01 4.34 16.00
C PHE A 6 7.83 5.32 15.95
N ARG A 7 8.01 6.49 15.35
CA ARG A 7 6.91 7.45 15.17
C ARG A 7 6.16 7.13 13.88
N PRO A 8 4.84 7.39 13.79
CA PRO A 8 4.09 7.23 12.54
C PRO A 8 4.69 8.00 11.35
N LYS A 9 5.35 9.15 11.60
CA LYS A 9 6.07 9.92 10.58
C LYS A 9 7.24 9.14 9.97
N ASP A 10 7.99 8.42 10.79
CA ASP A 10 9.15 7.62 10.36
C ASP A 10 8.67 6.44 9.49
N LEU A 11 7.54 5.83 9.86
CA LEU A 11 6.92 4.76 9.08
C LEU A 11 6.46 5.26 7.71
N LYS A 12 5.82 6.43 7.65
CA LYS A 12 5.42 7.04 6.38
C LYS A 12 6.62 7.32 5.48
N LEU A 13 7.73 7.81 6.05
CA LEU A 13 8.97 8.02 5.31
C LEU A 13 9.56 6.70 4.80
N ALA A 14 9.59 5.67 5.66
CA ALA A 14 10.07 4.34 5.29
C ALA A 14 9.24 3.73 4.14
N ARG A 15 7.91 3.83 4.18
CA ARG A 15 7.02 3.42 3.07
C ARG A 15 7.42 4.10 1.76
N CYS A 16 7.64 5.40 1.81
CA CYS A 16 8.02 6.18 0.63
C CYS A 16 9.37 5.73 0.06
N HIS A 17 10.35 5.42 0.90
CA HIS A 17 11.63 4.87 0.47
C HIS A 17 11.51 3.48 -0.16
N ILE A 18 10.65 2.60 0.36
CA ILE A 18 10.42 1.28 -0.22
C ILE A 18 9.81 1.40 -1.62
N VAL A 19 8.82 2.26 -1.80
CA VAL A 19 8.21 2.51 -3.12
C VAL A 19 9.25 3.06 -4.11
N LYS A 20 10.08 4.02 -3.68
CA LYS A 20 11.17 4.55 -4.51
C LYS A 20 12.19 3.48 -4.89
N ALA A 21 12.53 2.59 -3.96
CA ALA A 21 13.43 1.47 -4.24
C ALA A 21 12.79 0.51 -5.26
N ALA A 22 11.50 0.18 -5.11
CA ALA A 22 10.76 -0.67 -6.03
C ALA A 22 10.81 -0.14 -7.47
N HIS A 23 10.55 1.15 -7.67
CA HIS A 23 10.63 1.78 -8.98
C HIS A 23 12.03 1.68 -9.58
N ARG A 24 13.08 1.93 -8.79
CA ARG A 24 14.47 1.82 -9.26
C ARG A 24 14.84 0.40 -9.67
N VAL A 25 14.37 -0.61 -8.94
CA VAL A 25 14.60 -2.02 -9.30
C VAL A 25 13.89 -2.36 -10.62
N ALA A 26 12.65 -1.90 -10.79
CA ALA A 26 11.92 -2.07 -12.05
C ALA A 26 12.61 -1.38 -13.25
N ASP A 27 13.14 -0.16 -13.04
CA ASP A 27 13.92 0.54 -14.07
C ASP A 27 15.18 -0.25 -14.47
N GLN A 28 15.90 -0.79 -13.48
CA GLN A 28 17.08 -1.63 -13.72
C GLN A 28 16.73 -2.92 -14.46
N GLU A 29 15.63 -3.57 -14.10
CA GLU A 29 15.13 -4.73 -14.83
C GLU A 29 14.84 -4.40 -16.29
N MET A 30 14.20 -3.26 -16.54
CA MET A 30 13.91 -2.80 -17.90
C MET A 30 15.20 -2.60 -18.72
N VAL A 31 16.24 -2.03 -18.11
CA VAL A 31 17.55 -1.86 -18.76
C VAL A 31 18.17 -3.22 -19.07
N ILE A 32 18.19 -4.15 -18.12
CA ILE A 32 18.73 -5.50 -18.31
C ILE A 32 17.99 -6.23 -19.43
N ARG A 33 16.65 -6.18 -19.44
CA ARG A 33 15.82 -6.77 -20.51
C ARG A 33 16.14 -6.16 -21.88
N LYS A 34 16.29 -4.84 -21.97
CA LYS A 34 16.67 -4.15 -23.23
C LYS A 34 18.06 -4.56 -23.73
N LEU A 35 19.03 -4.69 -22.83
CA LEU A 35 20.36 -5.18 -23.19
C LEU A 35 20.29 -6.65 -23.62
N SER A 36 19.41 -7.43 -23.00
CA SER A 36 19.20 -8.84 -23.33
C SER A 36 18.83 -9.05 -24.78
N LEU A 37 17.93 -8.22 -25.30
CA LEU A 37 17.50 -8.25 -26.69
C LEU A 37 18.63 -7.92 -27.67
N LYS A 38 19.68 -7.24 -27.21
CA LYS A 38 20.89 -6.91 -28.00
C LYS A 38 21.99 -7.97 -27.88
N GLY A 39 21.68 -9.15 -27.35
CA GLY A 39 22.65 -10.23 -27.12
C GLY A 39 23.57 -9.99 -25.92
N ARG A 40 23.22 -9.06 -25.03
CA ARG A 40 23.98 -8.76 -23.81
C ARG A 40 23.05 -8.74 -22.60
N PRO A 41 23.01 -9.82 -21.82
CA PRO A 41 23.22 -9.62 -20.40
C PRO A 41 24.11 -10.74 -19.86
N SER A 42 25.07 -10.40 -19.01
CA SER A 42 25.75 -11.45 -18.25
C SER A 42 24.75 -12.06 -17.25
N GLY A 43 24.84 -13.38 -17.01
CA GLY A 43 24.02 -14.03 -15.98
C GLY A 43 24.11 -13.32 -14.61
N LEU A 44 25.29 -12.74 -14.33
CA LEU A 44 25.53 -11.90 -13.16
C LEU A 44 24.56 -10.71 -13.03
N ALA A 45 24.11 -10.09 -14.13
CA ALA A 45 23.17 -8.98 -14.06
C ALA A 45 21.81 -9.42 -13.50
N TYR A 46 21.33 -10.59 -13.92
CA TYR A 46 20.09 -11.16 -13.39
C TYR A 46 20.25 -11.66 -11.96
N GLU A 47 21.42 -12.20 -11.58
CA GLU A 47 21.70 -12.56 -10.19
C GLU A 47 21.68 -11.34 -9.26
N LEU A 48 22.31 -10.23 -9.67
CA LEU A 48 22.26 -8.97 -8.92
C LEU A 48 20.85 -8.41 -8.82
N LEU A 49 20.06 -8.49 -9.90
CA LEU A 49 18.66 -8.10 -9.90
C LEU A 49 17.84 -8.94 -8.91
N GLY A 50 18.06 -10.26 -8.87
CA GLY A 50 17.44 -11.15 -7.89
C GLY A 50 17.74 -10.74 -6.45
N ARG A 51 19.01 -10.43 -6.15
CA ARG A 51 19.41 -9.94 -4.81
C ARG A 51 18.73 -8.64 -4.41
N LEU A 52 18.50 -7.73 -5.36
CA LEU A 52 17.79 -6.47 -5.11
C LEU A 52 16.32 -6.70 -4.79
N TYR A 53 15.66 -7.61 -5.51
CA TYR A 53 14.30 -8.03 -5.20
C TYR A 53 14.19 -8.68 -3.81
N ASP A 54 15.15 -9.53 -3.45
CA ASP A 54 15.20 -10.15 -2.12
C ASP A 54 15.43 -9.13 -1.00
N ASP A 55 16.28 -8.13 -1.21
CA ASP A 55 16.50 -7.05 -0.24
C ASP A 55 15.25 -6.16 -0.10
N GLN A 56 14.60 -5.82 -1.21
CA GLN A 56 13.35 -5.06 -1.20
C GLN A 56 12.25 -5.81 -0.42
N ARG A 57 12.10 -7.12 -0.68
CA ARG A 57 11.14 -7.97 0.03
C ARG A 57 11.43 -7.98 1.53
N ARG A 58 12.67 -8.25 1.93
CA ARG A 58 13.09 -8.25 3.34
C ARG A 58 12.81 -6.92 4.03
N LYS A 59 13.08 -5.80 3.36
CA LYS A 59 12.81 -4.46 3.90
C LYS A 59 11.32 -4.18 4.07
N LEU A 60 10.49 -4.60 3.11
CA LEU A 60 9.04 -4.50 3.21
C LEU A 60 8.48 -5.34 4.35
N ASP A 61 8.92 -6.59 4.47
CA ASP A 61 8.48 -7.49 5.54
C ASP A 61 8.87 -6.93 6.91
N ARG A 62 10.09 -6.38 7.04
CA ARG A 62 10.52 -5.70 8.27
C ARG A 62 9.69 -4.46 8.58
N LEU A 63 9.32 -3.67 7.57
CA LEU A 63 8.46 -2.51 7.79
C LEU A 63 7.07 -2.93 8.27
N LYS A 64 6.46 -3.94 7.64
CA LYS A 64 5.17 -4.51 8.06
C LYS A 64 5.21 -4.99 9.51
N LEU A 65 6.29 -5.66 9.91
CA LEU A 65 6.48 -6.08 11.30
C LEU A 65 6.49 -4.89 12.26
N ILE A 66 7.24 -3.82 11.93
CA ILE A 66 7.31 -2.62 12.78
C ILE A 66 5.94 -1.93 12.84
N GLU A 67 5.23 -1.84 11.71
CA GLU A 67 3.88 -1.26 11.65
C GLU A 67 2.91 -2.01 12.56
N ALA A 68 2.87 -3.35 12.48
CA ALA A 68 2.06 -4.18 13.35
C ALA A 68 2.44 -3.99 14.83
N MET A 69 3.73 -3.89 15.17
CA MET A 69 4.17 -3.62 16.53
C MET A 69 3.75 -2.23 17.05
N VAL A 70 3.66 -1.24 16.17
CA VAL A 70 3.19 0.11 16.54
C VAL A 70 1.68 0.13 16.71
N GLU A 71 0.92 -0.56 15.84
CA GLU A 71 -0.53 -0.69 15.96
C GLU A 71 -0.94 -1.42 17.25
N VAL A 72 -0.28 -2.53 17.59
CA VAL A 72 -0.52 -3.26 18.84
C VAL A 72 -0.19 -2.41 20.09
N LYS A 73 0.79 -1.50 19.98
CA LYS A 73 1.17 -0.60 21.08
C LYS A 73 0.35 0.67 21.16
N ALA A 74 -0.42 1.01 20.12
CA ALA A 74 -1.38 2.09 20.21
C ALA A 74 -2.53 1.57 21.09
N PRO A 75 -2.77 2.12 22.29
CA PRO A 75 -3.96 1.76 23.03
C PRO A 75 -5.15 2.06 22.11
N SER A 76 -5.95 1.03 21.85
CA SER A 76 -7.25 1.19 21.23
C SER A 76 -8.07 2.09 22.14
N CYS A 77 -8.05 3.40 21.89
CA CYS A 77 -8.96 4.33 22.52
C CYS A 77 -10.36 4.09 21.94
N THR A 78 -10.96 2.98 22.32
CA THR A 78 -12.36 2.67 22.03
C THR A 78 -13.07 2.55 23.38
N GLY A 79 -13.76 3.64 23.75
CA GLY A 79 -14.95 3.63 24.59
C GLY A 79 -14.76 3.45 26.11
N ALA A 80 -14.98 4.53 26.85
CA ALA A 80 -16.01 4.66 27.91
C ALA A 80 -15.54 5.53 29.09
N LEU A 81 -16.10 6.74 29.17
CA LEU A 81 -16.60 7.25 30.45
C LEU A 81 -17.84 8.10 30.16
N HIS A 82 -19.00 7.44 30.16
CA HIS A 82 -20.27 8.15 30.34
C HIS A 82 -20.28 8.71 31.77
N HIS A 83 -20.33 10.02 31.90
CA HIS A 83 -20.86 10.66 33.10
C HIS A 83 -22.20 11.32 32.74
N PRO A 84 -23.33 10.84 33.32
CA PRO A 84 -24.59 11.55 33.22
C PRO A 84 -24.62 12.59 34.35
N GLY A 85 -24.60 13.86 33.99
CA GLY A 85 -24.79 14.92 34.97
C GLY A 85 -24.41 16.28 34.43
N THR A 86 -25.35 16.93 33.75
CA THR A 86 -25.70 18.36 33.80
C THR A 86 -26.37 18.76 32.46
N PRO A 87 -27.58 19.35 32.44
CA PRO A 87 -28.29 19.67 31.20
C PRO A 87 -27.88 21.03 30.61
N ALA A 88 -27.56 21.01 29.31
CA ALA A 88 -27.63 22.02 28.22
C ALA A 88 -27.07 23.46 28.41
N PRO A 89 -26.55 24.04 27.32
CA PRO A 89 -27.38 24.98 26.56
C PRO A 89 -27.52 24.59 25.07
N PRO A 90 -28.53 25.09 24.33
CA PRO A 90 -28.81 24.63 22.97
C PRO A 90 -27.85 25.32 22.00
N CYS A 91 -26.86 24.59 21.51
CA CYS A 91 -26.10 25.02 20.34
C CYS A 91 -26.76 24.42 19.09
N ALA A 92 -27.12 25.32 18.18
CA ALA A 92 -27.92 25.10 16.99
C ALA A 92 -27.49 23.88 16.15
N ILE A 93 -28.49 23.15 15.67
CA ILE A 93 -28.35 22.13 14.63
C ILE A 93 -27.89 22.84 13.35
N VAL A 94 -26.59 22.82 13.09
CA VAL A 94 -26.09 23.08 11.74
C VAL A 94 -26.40 21.83 10.92
N ARG A 95 -27.35 21.98 10.01
CA ARG A 95 -27.76 20.95 9.06
C ARG A 95 -26.55 20.43 8.31
N SER A 96 -26.25 19.15 8.52
CA SER A 96 -25.34 18.36 7.70
C SER A 96 -25.77 18.43 6.24
N CYS A 97 -24.94 19.02 5.37
CA CYS A 97 -25.09 18.83 3.93
C CYS A 97 -24.82 17.35 3.64
N VAL A 98 -25.89 16.63 3.27
CA VAL A 98 -25.82 15.32 2.64
C VAL A 98 -25.02 15.50 1.35
N ILE A 99 -23.79 15.00 1.32
CA ILE A 99 -23.18 14.65 0.04
C ILE A 99 -23.80 13.31 -0.33
N VAL A 100 -24.79 13.37 -1.23
CA VAL A 100 -25.31 12.20 -1.91
C VAL A 100 -24.12 11.55 -2.62
N LEU A 101 -23.75 10.36 -2.14
CA LEU A 101 -22.84 9.45 -2.81
C LEU A 101 -23.44 9.16 -4.20
N PRO A 102 -22.74 9.44 -5.32
CA PRO A 102 -23.19 8.89 -6.58
C PRO A 102 -23.04 7.37 -6.48
N ASP A 103 -24.17 6.68 -6.58
CA ASP A 103 -24.27 5.24 -6.78
C ASP A 103 -23.42 4.88 -8.00
N ARG A 104 -22.18 4.43 -7.76
CA ARG A 104 -21.38 3.81 -8.80
C ARG A 104 -21.80 2.35 -8.87
N GLN A 105 -22.86 2.14 -9.64
CA GLN A 105 -23.18 0.85 -10.23
C GLN A 105 -21.92 0.24 -10.83
N SER A 106 -21.67 -1.00 -10.41
CA SER A 106 -20.67 -1.91 -10.93
C SER A 106 -20.75 -2.06 -12.46
N PRO A 107 -19.62 -2.36 -13.11
CA PRO A 107 -19.55 -2.43 -14.57
C PRO A 107 -20.07 -3.77 -15.08
N THR A 108 -21.04 -3.73 -15.99
CA THR A 108 -21.23 -4.77 -17.02
C THR A 108 -21.88 -4.15 -18.25
N PRO A 109 -21.10 -3.84 -19.31
CA PRO A 109 -21.63 -3.83 -20.66
C PRO A 109 -21.53 -5.26 -21.22
N CYS A 110 -22.68 -5.91 -21.37
CA CYS A 110 -22.84 -7.04 -22.27
C CYS A 110 -22.98 -6.50 -23.70
N SER A 111 -21.98 -6.72 -24.54
CA SER A 111 -22.09 -7.11 -25.97
C SER A 111 -20.76 -6.86 -26.68
N GLU A 112 -20.10 -7.91 -27.16
CA GLU A 112 -20.04 -8.20 -28.59
C GLU A 112 -19.38 -9.57 -28.87
N THR A 113 -20.16 -10.37 -29.60
CA THR A 113 -19.85 -11.32 -30.68
C THR A 113 -18.41 -11.75 -31.01
N ASP A 114 -18.36 -13.06 -31.29
CA ASP A 114 -17.64 -13.77 -32.34
C ASP A 114 -16.17 -14.17 -32.15
N GLY A 115 -15.93 -15.47 -32.34
CA GLY A 115 -14.61 -16.08 -32.32
C GLY A 115 -14.64 -17.57 -32.03
N ARG A 116 -15.12 -18.38 -32.97
CA ARG A 116 -14.96 -19.85 -32.98
C ARG A 116 -13.52 -20.26 -32.67
N PRO A 117 -13.32 -21.43 -32.07
CA PRO A 117 -12.27 -22.31 -32.52
C PRO A 117 -12.85 -23.64 -32.99
N TYR A 118 -12.62 -23.93 -34.27
CA TYR A 118 -12.54 -25.31 -34.74
C TYR A 118 -11.46 -26.02 -33.93
N LEU A 119 -11.79 -27.18 -33.36
CA LEU A 119 -10.79 -28.20 -33.06
C LEU A 119 -11.27 -29.52 -33.66
N LEU A 120 -10.33 -30.08 -34.44
CA LEU A 120 -10.27 -31.40 -35.03
C LEU A 120 -10.59 -32.52 -34.05
#